data_AF-A0ABD7B1A1-F1
#
_entry.id   AF-A0ABD7B1A1-F1
#
_cell.length_a   1.000
_cell.length_b   1.000
_cell.length_c   1.000
_cell.angle_alpha   90.00
_cell.angle_beta   90.00
_cell.angle_gamma   90.00
#
_symmetry.space_group_name_H-M   'P 1'
#
loop_
_entity.id
_entity.type
_entity.pdbx_description
1 polymer ?
#
loop_
_entity_poly.entity_id
_entity_poly.type
_entity_poly.pdbx_seq_one_letter_code
_entity_poly.pdbx_strand_id
1 'polypeptide(L)' 'MKKTEMTVAEAKRLVAEMFANGKNPMEQFGITWEEAESIERNNPGLTLKCPEEPLRLYAY' A
#
# COMPACT_ATOMS: atom_id res chain seq x y z
N MET A 1 8.49 -13.83 13.34
CA MET A 1 7.81 -12.51 13.43
C MET A 1 6.44 -12.72 14.03
N LYS A 2 6.03 -11.93 15.04
CA LYS A 2 4.63 -11.93 15.51
C LYS A 2 3.75 -11.44 14.35
N LYS A 3 2.69 -12.18 14.02
CA LYS A 3 1.65 -11.66 13.12
C LYS A 3 0.89 -10.60 13.90
N THR A 4 1.22 -9.34 13.65
CA THR A 4 0.39 -8.23 14.10
C THR A 4 -0.76 -8.13 13.12
N GLU A 5 -1.96 -8.53 13.54
CA GLU A 5 -3.17 -8.31 12.76
C GLU A 5 -3.61 -6.86 12.96
N MET A 6 -3.67 -6.11 11.87
CA MET A 6 -4.19 -4.74 11.85
C MET A 6 -5.66 -4.78 11.48
N THR A 7 -6.50 -4.10 12.25
CA THR A 7 -7.92 -3.94 11.92
C THR A 7 -8.10 -3.02 10.70
N VAL A 8 -9.21 -3.15 9.99
CA VAL A 8 -9.54 -2.27 8.86
C VAL A 8 -9.60 -0.80 9.28
N ALA A 9 -10.03 -0.51 10.51
CA ALA A 9 -10.09 0.85 11.05
C ALA A 9 -8.68 1.46 11.23
N GLU A 10 -7.74 0.68 11.77
CA GLU A 10 -6.34 1.09 11.91
C GLU A 10 -5.67 1.30 10.55
N ALA A 11 -5.95 0.43 9.58
CA ALA A 11 -5.46 0.58 8.20
C ALA A 11 -5.93 1.89 7.57
N LYS A 12 -7.23 2.20 7.70
CA LYS A 12 -7.81 3.44 7.17
C LYS A 12 -7.22 4.69 7.82
N ARG A 13 -6.98 4.63 9.14
CA ARG A 13 -6.36 5.74 9.86
C ARG A 13 -4.92 5.96 9.41
N LEU A 14 -4.14 4.89 9.28
CA LEU A 14 -2.77 4.96 8.78
C LEU A 14 -2.72 5.60 7.39
N VAL A 15 -3.59 5.15 6.46
CA VAL A 15 -3.66 5.73 5.12
C VAL A 15 -4.06 7.21 5.18
N ALA A 16 -5.04 7.58 6.00
CA ALA A 16 -5.43 8.99 6.15
C ALA A 16 -4.25 9.87 6.66
N GLU A 17 -3.45 9.35 7.58
CA GLU A 17 -2.25 10.02 8.10
C GLU A 17 -1.12 10.13 7.05
N MET A 18 -1.03 9.20 6.10
CA MET A 18 -0.07 9.26 4.98
C MET A 18 -0.41 10.31 3.93
N PHE A 19 -1.67 10.74 3.85
CA PHE A 19 -2.16 11.79 2.94
C PHE A 19 -2.53 13.09 3.69
N ALA A 20 -2.07 13.23 4.93
CA ALA A 20 -2.38 14.39 5.76
C ALA A 20 -1.72 15.67 5.21
N ASN A 21 -2.27 16.83 5.58
CA ASN A 21 -1.74 18.16 5.23
C ASN A 21 -1.66 18.45 3.72
N GLY A 22 -2.49 17.78 2.91
CA GLY A 22 -2.55 17.99 1.47
C GLY A 22 -1.34 17.46 0.69
N LYS A 23 -0.46 16.71 1.36
CA LYS A 23 0.69 16.06 0.75
C LYS A 23 0.34 14.63 0.38
N ASN A 24 0.90 14.14 -0.72
CA ASN A 24 0.90 12.73 -1.02
C ASN A 24 2.03 12.00 -0.24
N PRO A 25 1.97 10.67 -0.11
CA PRO A 25 2.98 9.92 0.64
C PRO A 25 4.42 10.19 0.17
N MET A 26 4.63 10.36 -1.13
CA MET A 26 5.95 10.62 -1.70
C MET A 26 6.52 11.96 -1.23
N GLU A 27 5.69 13.01 -1.23
CA GLU A 27 6.04 14.33 -0.70
C GLU A 27 6.25 14.31 0.82
N GLN A 28 5.52 13.46 1.54
CA GLN A 28 5.63 13.34 3.00
C GLN A 28 6.93 12.63 3.42
N PHE A 29 7.32 11.58 2.69
CA PHE A 29 8.55 10.83 2.96
C PHE A 29 9.77 11.39 2.22
N GLY A 30 9.59 12.34 1.31
CA GLY A 30 10.66 12.96 0.53
C GLY A 30 11.33 11.98 -0.44
N ILE A 31 10.57 11.03 -0.97
CA ILE A 31 11.05 9.99 -1.89
C ILE A 31 10.36 10.12 -3.25
N THR A 32 10.98 9.58 -4.30
CA THR A 32 10.37 9.49 -5.64
C THR A 32 9.68 8.16 -5.88
N TRP A 33 8.86 8.08 -6.92
CA TRP A 33 8.17 6.86 -7.32
C TRP A 33 9.18 5.74 -7.66
N GLU A 34 10.27 6.07 -8.33
CA GLU A 34 11.34 5.13 -8.67
C GLU A 34 12.00 4.54 -7.41
N GLU A 35 12.17 5.35 -6.37
CA GLU A 35 12.70 4.90 -5.08
C GLU A 35 11.72 3.96 -4.36
N ALA A 36 10.42 4.28 -4.37
CA ALA A 36 9.39 3.39 -3.85
C ALA A 36 9.35 2.04 -4.61
N GLU A 37 9.37 2.06 -5.94
CA GLU A 37 9.44 0.84 -6.75
C GLU A 37 10.70 0.02 -6.47
N SER A 38 11.84 0.68 -6.26
CA SER A 38 13.09 0.01 -5.91
C SER A 38 12.98 -0.69 -4.55
N ILE A 39 12.36 -0.05 -3.56
CA ILE A 39 12.12 -0.63 -2.23
C ILE A 39 11.22 -1.87 -2.33
N GLU A 40 10.14 -1.79 -3.09
CA GLU A 40 9.21 -2.92 -3.32
C GLU A 40 9.90 -4.08 -4.06
N ARG A 41 10.67 -3.79 -5.11
CA ARG A 41 11.44 -4.81 -5.85
C ARG A 41 12.45 -5.53 -4.96
N ASN A 42 13.12 -4.80 -4.07
CA ASN A 42 14.11 -5.36 -3.15
C ASN A 42 13.46 -6.07 -1.95
N ASN A 43 12.20 -5.77 -1.64
CA ASN A 43 11.46 -6.38 -0.54
C ASN A 43 10.06 -6.82 -0.98
N PRO A 44 9.94 -7.94 -1.73
CA PRO A 44 8.67 -8.40 -2.27
C PRO A 44 7.58 -8.70 -1.23
N GLY A 45 7.95 -8.83 0.06
CA GLY A 45 7.03 -9.01 1.17
C GLY A 45 6.32 -7.73 1.63
N LEU A 46 6.73 -6.55 1.14
CA LEU A 46 6.05 -5.28 1.39
C LEU A 46 4.81 -5.12 0.49
N THR A 47 4.83 -5.74 -0.69
CA THR A 47 3.69 -5.71 -1.61
C THR A 47 2.61 -6.65 -1.10
N LEU A 48 1.46 -6.10 -0.71
CA LEU A 48 0.24 -6.87 -0.52
C LEU A 48 -0.20 -7.43 -1.87
N LYS A 49 0.03 -8.72 -2.09
CA LYS A 49 -0.65 -9.42 -3.19
C LYS A 49 -2.13 -9.44 -2.85
N CYS A 50 -2.95 -8.71 -3.60
CA CYS A 50 -4.38 -8.93 -3.56
C CYS A 50 -4.58 -10.40 -3.95
N PRO A 51 -5.14 -11.26 -3.08
CA PRO A 51 -5.63 -12.55 -3.53
C PRO A 51 -6.63 -12.24 -4.64
N GLU A 52 -6.42 -12.81 -5.81
CA GLU A 52 -7.16 -12.55 -7.05
C GLU A 52 -8.61 -12.16 -6.74
N GLU A 53 -9.00 -10.92 -7.09
CA GLU A 53 -10.42 -10.68 -7.31
C GLU A 53 -10.85 -11.70 -8.36
N PRO A 54 -11.93 -12.48 -8.14
CA PRO A 54 -12.41 -13.37 -9.18
C PRO A 54 -12.67 -12.49 -10.40
N LEU A 55 -11.94 -12.76 -11.48
CA LEU A 55 -12.16 -12.16 -12.79
C LEU A 55 -13.67 -12.23 -13.03
N ARG A 56 -14.38 -11.11 -12.88
CA ARG A 56 -15.71 -10.98 -13.44
C ARG A 56 -15.48 -10.98 -14.93
N LEU A 57 -15.48 -12.18 -15.51
CA LEU A 57 -15.64 -12.41 -16.92
C LEU A 57 -16.95 -11.72 -17.30
N TYR A 58 -16.85 -10.47 -17.75
CA TYR A 58 -17.92 -9.85 -18.50
C TYR A 58 -18.01 -10.65 -19.80
N ALA A 59 -18.93 -11.62 -19.82
CA ALA A 59 -19.35 -12.28 -21.04
C ALA A 59 -20.06 -11.22 -21.89
N TYR A 60 -19.49 -10.91 -23.05
CA TYR A 60 -20.16 -10.24 -24.17
C TYR A 60 -20.69 -11.28 -25.13
#